data_AF-A0A1H4ECQ1-F1
#
_entry.id   AF-A0A1H4ECQ1-F1
#
_cell.length_a   1.000
_cell.length_b   1.000
_cell.length_c   1.000
_cell.angle_alpha   90.00
_cell.angle_beta   90.00
_cell.angle_gamma   90.00
#
_symmetry.space_group_name_H-M   'P 1'
#
loop_
_entity.id
_entity.type
_entity.pdbx_description
1 polymer ?
#
loop_
_entity_poly.entity_id
_entity_poly.type
_entity_poly.pdbx_seq_one_letter_code
_entity_poly.pdbx_strand_id
1 'polypeptide(L)'
;MRILPLFASCILFISGCQFFKPKTEETSTVVLTEATIYDKDLVLQAARSPKDSKEADKLFLKAIDEYRNAHKPQKGIELFVKSAILTPQARTYYELANALMDVKKEKEAIRAYTIAEALDYKPLSKLFFNKACAYSRAENADSSYYYLMAAIEFGYSNLKNVLKDPDLAFLRDHRYDLHSEIMNAMSGVSDPEKVQWQLFSNQFKPVHFPCRIDTEYVSKLDRNQIISYEFEVYVTEMKRDKFTRDVGSEFYYVGLVKNDSTFKSLIYAVNEEVYEEQEARPYYYLVSYTNSGKLIDKMMIAGQETLKDPFRVATLNANGDIDVVEYTNQWEKDPEKEGYENNKVLSRTEAGKKRFYISPDGHILPKTQELAIR
;
A
#
# COMPACT_ATOMS: atom_id res chain seq x y z
N MET A 1 71.62 29.60 -36.25
CA MET A 1 71.84 29.72 -37.71
C MET A 1 70.77 28.90 -38.42
N ARG A 2 69.98 29.56 -39.28
CA ARG A 2 69.18 29.08 -40.45
C ARG A 2 68.15 27.95 -40.22
N ILE A 3 66.82 28.16 -40.21
CA ILE A 3 65.82 28.72 -41.17
C ILE A 3 65.14 27.64 -42.04
N LEU A 4 63.84 27.41 -41.73
CA LEU A 4 62.64 27.09 -42.56
C LEU A 4 62.63 25.90 -43.57
N PRO A 5 61.45 25.42 -44.05
CA PRO A 5 60.21 25.02 -43.34
C PRO A 5 59.57 23.74 -43.97
N LEU A 6 58.52 23.18 -43.36
CA LEU A 6 57.61 22.28 -44.09
C LEU A 6 56.15 22.64 -43.85
N PHE A 7 55.46 22.72 -44.99
CA PHE A 7 54.15 23.28 -45.30
C PHE A 7 53.01 23.03 -44.30
N ALA A 8 52.33 24.15 -43.98
CA ALA A 8 50.96 24.16 -43.50
C ALA A 8 50.01 23.81 -44.66
N SER A 9 49.13 22.83 -44.45
CA SER A 9 47.96 22.59 -45.30
C SER A 9 46.72 22.83 -44.43
N CYS A 10 46.09 23.98 -44.66
CA CYS A 10 44.80 24.34 -44.08
C CYS A 10 43.72 23.44 -44.66
N ILE A 11 43.06 22.64 -43.81
CA ILE A 11 41.74 22.08 -44.11
C ILE A 11 40.73 22.86 -43.29
N LEU A 12 39.93 23.65 -44.00
CA LEU A 12 38.74 24.33 -43.51
C LEU A 12 37.68 23.28 -43.15
N PHE A 13 37.47 23.02 -41.86
CA PHE A 13 36.22 22.40 -41.40
C PHE A 13 35.16 23.50 -41.29
N ILE A 14 34.26 23.52 -42.27
CA ILE A 14 33.03 24.31 -42.23
C ILE A 14 32.12 23.66 -41.19
N SER A 15 31.86 24.39 -40.10
CA SER A 15 30.87 24.07 -39.08
C SER A 15 29.47 24.00 -39.69
N GLY A 16 29.03 22.80 -40.05
CA GLY A 16 27.63 22.49 -40.24
C GLY A 16 26.98 22.16 -38.91
N CYS A 17 26.52 23.19 -38.17
CA CYS A 17 25.59 23.00 -37.06
C CYS A 17 24.25 22.50 -37.62
N GLN A 18 24.13 21.19 -37.84
CA GLN A 18 22.83 20.55 -37.87
C GLN A 18 22.32 20.53 -36.43
N PHE A 19 21.42 21.46 -36.13
CA PHE A 19 20.52 21.37 -34.99
C PHE A 19 19.81 20.00 -35.03
N PHE A 20 20.36 19.03 -34.32
CA PHE A 20 19.56 17.90 -33.84
C PHE A 20 18.53 18.50 -32.89
N LYS A 21 17.34 18.80 -33.41
CA LYS A 21 16.16 18.88 -32.55
C LYS A 21 16.08 17.51 -31.85
N PRO A 22 16.12 17.44 -30.51
CA PRO A 22 15.71 16.22 -29.85
C PRO A 22 14.31 15.91 -30.36
N LYS A 23 14.12 14.69 -30.90
CA LYS A 23 12.76 14.17 -31.10
C LYS A 23 12.11 14.28 -29.73
N THR A 24 11.12 15.16 -29.63
CA THR A 24 10.07 15.01 -28.63
C THR A 24 9.56 13.60 -28.81
N GLU A 25 9.90 12.70 -27.88
CA GLU A 25 9.19 11.44 -27.73
C GLU A 25 7.73 11.83 -27.59
N GLU A 26 6.95 11.63 -28.65
CA GLU A 26 5.51 11.51 -28.52
C GLU A 26 5.32 10.35 -27.55
N THR A 27 5.01 10.66 -26.29
CA THR A 27 4.62 9.67 -25.30
C THR A 27 3.30 9.07 -25.78
N SER A 28 3.38 8.06 -26.65
CA SER A 28 2.24 7.26 -27.04
C SER A 28 1.70 6.62 -25.76
N THR A 29 0.53 7.06 -25.32
CA THR A 29 -0.13 6.51 -24.15
C THR A 29 -0.51 5.07 -24.45
N VAL A 30 0.18 4.12 -23.83
CA VAL A 30 -0.18 2.70 -23.97
C VAL A 30 -1.54 2.49 -23.33
N VAL A 31 -2.45 1.91 -24.10
CA VAL A 31 -3.77 1.46 -23.65
C VAL A 31 -3.71 -0.06 -23.59
N LEU A 32 -3.87 -0.60 -22.38
CA LEU A 32 -3.93 -2.04 -22.18
C LEU A 32 -5.28 -2.59 -22.65
N THR A 33 -5.30 -3.88 -22.95
CA THR A 33 -6.49 -4.66 -23.31
C THR A 33 -6.42 -5.99 -22.57
N GLU A 34 -7.51 -6.75 -22.53
CA GLU A 34 -7.50 -8.10 -21.94
C GLU A 34 -6.39 -9.00 -22.51
N ALA A 35 -6.03 -8.82 -23.78
CA ALA A 35 -4.95 -9.58 -24.42
C ALA A 35 -3.54 -9.13 -23.98
N THR A 36 -3.39 -7.88 -23.51
CA THR A 36 -2.09 -7.26 -23.22
C THR A 36 -1.85 -6.97 -21.73
N ILE A 37 -2.81 -7.23 -20.84
CA ILE A 37 -2.65 -7.04 -19.38
C ILE A 37 -1.52 -7.89 -18.76
N TYR A 38 -1.01 -8.89 -19.47
CA TYR A 38 0.12 -9.72 -19.00
C TYR A 38 1.41 -9.49 -19.80
N ASP A 39 1.41 -8.56 -20.75
CA ASP A 39 2.64 -8.16 -21.44
C ASP A 39 3.43 -7.22 -20.52
N LYS A 40 4.57 -7.70 -20.02
CA LYS A 40 5.36 -6.98 -19.01
C LYS A 40 5.80 -5.59 -19.50
N ASP A 41 6.24 -5.47 -20.75
CA ASP A 41 6.78 -4.22 -21.25
C ASP A 41 5.66 -3.19 -21.47
N LEU A 42 4.53 -3.63 -22.05
CA LEU A 42 3.35 -2.79 -22.23
C LEU A 42 2.76 -2.36 -20.88
N VAL A 43 2.69 -3.25 -19.90
CA VAL A 43 2.20 -2.92 -18.56
C VAL A 43 3.10 -1.91 -17.87
N LEU A 44 4.42 -2.11 -17.89
CA LEU A 44 5.37 -1.17 -17.28
C LEU A 44 5.34 0.20 -17.99
N GLN A 45 5.18 0.23 -19.31
CA GLN A 45 5.02 1.48 -20.05
C GLN A 45 3.70 2.20 -19.69
N ALA A 46 2.60 1.45 -19.57
CA ALA A 46 1.32 1.99 -19.15
C ALA A 46 1.35 2.50 -17.71
N ALA A 47 2.03 1.82 -16.79
CA ALA A 47 2.17 2.21 -15.38
C ALA A 47 3.00 3.50 -15.17
N ARG A 48 3.92 3.80 -16.09
CA ARG A 48 4.74 5.04 -16.06
C ARG A 48 3.98 6.28 -16.55
N SER A 49 2.86 6.09 -17.23
CA SER A 49 2.08 7.19 -17.79
C SER A 49 1.23 7.83 -16.68
N PRO A 50 1.31 9.16 -16.46
CA PRO A 50 0.45 9.82 -15.47
C PRO A 50 -1.00 9.69 -15.92
N LYS A 51 -1.77 8.86 -15.20
CA LYS A 51 -3.22 8.68 -15.37
C LYS A 51 -3.91 8.87 -14.03
N ASP A 52 -5.12 9.43 -14.07
CA ASP A 52 -6.00 9.43 -12.90
C ASP A 52 -6.39 7.98 -12.59
N SER A 53 -6.11 7.54 -11.36
CA SER A 53 -6.38 6.17 -10.92
C SER A 53 -7.78 5.98 -10.34
N LYS A 54 -8.55 7.05 -10.09
CA LYS A 54 -9.82 6.98 -9.35
C LYS A 54 -10.78 5.91 -9.83
N GLU A 55 -11.06 5.83 -11.14
CA GLU A 55 -11.98 4.82 -11.66
C GLU A 55 -11.40 3.41 -11.57
N ALA A 56 -10.07 3.27 -11.72
CA ALA A 56 -9.39 1.99 -11.54
C ALA A 56 -9.44 1.54 -10.07
N ASP A 57 -9.28 2.47 -9.13
CA ASP A 57 -9.33 2.25 -7.68
C ASP A 57 -10.76 1.84 -7.25
N LYS A 58 -11.78 2.54 -7.76
CA LYS A 58 -13.20 2.18 -7.57
C LYS A 58 -13.51 0.77 -8.04
N LEU A 59 -13.03 0.38 -9.22
CA LEU A 59 -13.19 -0.97 -9.74
C LEU A 59 -12.42 -2.01 -8.91
N PHE A 60 -11.22 -1.67 -8.45
CA PHE A 60 -10.42 -2.52 -7.57
C PHE A 60 -11.15 -2.79 -6.25
N LEU A 61 -11.73 -1.77 -5.61
CA LEU A 61 -12.46 -1.94 -4.36
C LEU A 61 -13.73 -2.78 -4.53
N LYS A 62 -14.48 -2.57 -5.63
CA LYS A 62 -15.61 -3.47 -5.98
C LYS A 62 -15.15 -4.91 -6.20
N ALA A 63 -13.98 -5.09 -6.80
CA ALA A 63 -13.40 -6.41 -7.01
C ALA A 63 -13.02 -7.07 -5.68
N ILE A 64 -12.43 -6.32 -4.75
CA ILE A 64 -12.13 -6.77 -3.39
C ILE A 64 -13.41 -7.20 -2.67
N ASP A 65 -14.48 -6.41 -2.75
CA ASP A 65 -15.75 -6.77 -2.11
C ASP A 65 -16.34 -8.06 -2.68
N GLU A 66 -16.49 -8.16 -4.01
CA GLU A 66 -17.02 -9.39 -4.62
C GLU A 66 -16.10 -10.60 -4.36
N TYR A 67 -14.77 -10.41 -4.33
CA TYR A 67 -13.82 -11.48 -4.11
C TYR A 67 -13.73 -11.93 -2.64
N ARG A 68 -13.29 -11.03 -1.75
CA ARG A 68 -12.93 -11.33 -0.36
C ARG A 68 -14.14 -11.38 0.55
N ASN A 69 -15.15 -10.52 0.35
CA ASN A 69 -16.32 -10.43 1.24
C ASN A 69 -17.47 -11.31 0.74
N ALA A 70 -17.84 -11.19 -0.54
CA ALA A 70 -18.93 -11.97 -1.12
C ALA A 70 -18.54 -13.38 -1.56
N HIS A 71 -17.24 -13.72 -1.51
CA HIS A 71 -16.67 -15.00 -1.91
C HIS A 71 -17.03 -15.42 -3.35
N LYS A 72 -17.04 -14.45 -4.28
CA LYS A 72 -17.31 -14.65 -5.72
C LYS A 72 -16.06 -14.34 -6.55
N PRO A 73 -15.05 -15.24 -6.56
CA PRO A 73 -13.77 -14.99 -7.20
C PRO A 73 -13.89 -14.70 -8.70
N GLN A 74 -14.81 -15.35 -9.42
CA GLN A 74 -15.03 -15.10 -10.84
C GLN A 74 -15.45 -13.65 -11.14
N LYS A 75 -16.33 -13.07 -10.31
CA LYS A 75 -16.73 -11.66 -10.45
C LYS A 75 -15.61 -10.70 -10.07
N GLY A 76 -14.86 -11.04 -9.01
CA GLY A 76 -13.66 -10.29 -8.62
C GLY A 76 -12.67 -10.20 -9.78
N ILE A 77 -12.37 -11.32 -10.46
CA ILE A 77 -11.49 -11.38 -11.64
C ILE A 77 -11.94 -10.39 -12.72
N GLU A 78 -13.22 -10.39 -13.09
CA GLU A 78 -13.74 -9.48 -14.12
C GLU A 78 -13.51 -8.00 -13.78
N LEU A 79 -13.70 -7.64 -12.51
CA LEU A 79 -13.51 -6.27 -12.03
C LEU A 79 -12.03 -5.90 -11.89
N PHE A 80 -11.19 -6.81 -11.40
CA PHE A 80 -9.73 -6.60 -11.36
C PHE A 80 -9.14 -6.41 -12.75
N VAL A 81 -9.57 -7.18 -13.74
CA VAL A 81 -9.12 -7.01 -15.14
C VAL A 81 -9.48 -5.63 -15.67
N LYS A 82 -10.73 -5.16 -15.44
CA LYS A 82 -11.14 -3.81 -15.83
C LYS A 82 -10.32 -2.73 -15.13
N SER A 83 -10.07 -2.88 -13.82
CA SER A 83 -9.20 -1.98 -13.06
C SER A 83 -7.78 -1.92 -13.66
N ALA A 84 -7.17 -3.09 -13.93
CA ALA A 84 -5.83 -3.20 -14.47
C ALA A 84 -5.68 -2.61 -15.89
N ILE A 85 -6.72 -2.71 -16.72
CA ILE A 85 -6.77 -2.10 -18.06
C ILE A 85 -6.72 -0.57 -17.97
N LEU A 86 -7.47 0.01 -17.03
CA LEU A 86 -7.51 1.46 -16.85
C LEU A 86 -6.17 2.00 -16.31
N THR A 87 -5.75 1.45 -15.18
CA THR A 87 -4.49 1.81 -14.53
C THR A 87 -3.84 0.55 -13.94
N PRO A 88 -2.75 0.02 -14.53
CA PRO A 88 -2.09 -1.15 -14.00
C PRO A 88 -1.41 -0.83 -12.67
N GLN A 89 -1.79 -1.56 -11.62
CA GLN A 89 -1.26 -1.39 -10.27
C GLN A 89 -0.83 -2.73 -9.69
N ALA A 90 0.27 -2.73 -8.94
CA ALA A 90 0.83 -3.95 -8.36
C ALA A 90 -0.19 -4.73 -7.52
N ARG A 91 -0.99 -4.01 -6.69
CA ARG A 91 -2.06 -4.59 -5.86
C ARG A 91 -3.15 -5.27 -6.67
N THR A 92 -3.55 -4.68 -7.79
CA THR A 92 -4.61 -5.22 -8.65
C THR A 92 -4.19 -6.54 -9.24
N TYR A 93 -2.94 -6.64 -9.72
CA TYR A 93 -2.41 -7.90 -10.26
C TYR A 93 -2.19 -8.98 -9.19
N TYR A 94 -1.78 -8.61 -7.97
CA TYR A 94 -1.64 -9.57 -6.88
C TYR A 94 -3.00 -10.15 -6.47
N GLU A 95 -4.03 -9.32 -6.28
CA GLU A 95 -5.37 -9.80 -5.91
C GLU A 95 -6.06 -10.54 -7.05
N LEU A 96 -5.84 -10.11 -8.30
CA LEU A 96 -6.26 -10.86 -9.49
C LEU A 96 -5.66 -12.26 -9.50
N ALA A 97 -4.36 -12.39 -9.20
CA ALA A 97 -3.68 -13.67 -9.14
C ALA A 97 -4.26 -14.58 -8.04
N ASN A 98 -4.55 -14.03 -6.85
CA ASN A 98 -5.22 -14.77 -5.77
C ASN A 98 -6.59 -15.29 -6.22
N ALA A 99 -7.42 -14.43 -6.81
CA ALA A 99 -8.75 -14.82 -7.30
C ALA A 99 -8.67 -15.88 -8.43
N LEU A 100 -7.66 -15.78 -9.31
CA LEU A 100 -7.39 -16.77 -10.36
C LEU A 100 -6.98 -18.15 -9.79
N MET A 101 -6.22 -18.16 -8.69
CA MET A 101 -5.88 -19.40 -7.99
C MET A 101 -7.12 -20.11 -7.45
N ASP A 102 -8.08 -19.37 -6.91
CA ASP A 102 -9.32 -19.93 -6.36
C ASP A 102 -10.22 -20.56 -7.44
N VAL A 103 -10.14 -20.09 -8.69
CA VAL A 103 -10.85 -20.67 -9.84
C VAL A 103 -10.01 -21.64 -10.67
N LYS A 104 -8.85 -22.08 -10.15
CA LYS A 104 -7.97 -23.07 -10.80
C LYS A 104 -7.46 -22.64 -12.19
N LYS A 105 -7.05 -21.37 -12.30
CA LYS A 105 -6.39 -20.81 -13.48
C LYS A 105 -4.92 -20.50 -13.19
N GLU A 106 -4.16 -21.52 -12.81
CA GLU A 106 -2.78 -21.39 -12.28
C GLU A 106 -1.85 -20.67 -13.27
N LYS A 107 -1.91 -21.03 -14.55
CA LYS A 107 -1.05 -20.41 -15.59
C LYS A 107 -1.31 -18.90 -15.73
N GLU A 108 -2.56 -18.48 -15.56
CA GLU A 108 -2.92 -17.07 -15.61
C GLU A 108 -2.54 -16.36 -14.31
N ALA A 109 -2.75 -17.00 -13.16
CA ALA A 109 -2.31 -16.50 -11.87
C ALA A 109 -0.79 -16.25 -11.83
N ILE A 110 0.03 -17.17 -12.38
CA ILE A 110 1.49 -17.00 -12.50
C ILE A 110 1.84 -15.75 -13.30
N ARG A 111 1.14 -15.47 -14.41
CA ARG A 111 1.36 -14.25 -15.20
C ARG A 111 0.99 -13.01 -14.37
N ALA A 112 -0.16 -13.02 -13.70
CA ALA A 112 -0.61 -11.92 -12.85
C ALA A 112 0.38 -11.64 -11.70
N TYR A 113 0.85 -12.66 -10.95
CA TYR A 113 1.89 -12.48 -9.93
C TYR A 113 3.19 -11.92 -10.51
N THR A 114 3.58 -12.34 -11.72
CA THR A 114 4.79 -11.83 -12.38
C THR A 114 4.69 -10.35 -12.72
N ILE A 115 3.49 -9.88 -13.11
CA ILE A 115 3.25 -8.45 -13.32
C ILE A 115 3.23 -7.70 -11.99
N ALA A 116 2.58 -8.24 -10.94
CA ALA A 116 2.60 -7.64 -9.61
C ALA A 116 4.03 -7.47 -9.07
N GLU A 117 4.88 -8.48 -9.25
CA GLU A 117 6.31 -8.44 -8.93
C GLU A 117 7.03 -7.34 -9.72
N ALA A 118 6.79 -7.26 -11.04
CA ALA A 118 7.41 -6.24 -11.89
C ALA A 118 6.98 -4.80 -11.53
N LEU A 119 5.80 -4.64 -10.93
CA LEU A 119 5.27 -3.38 -10.42
C LEU A 119 5.65 -3.09 -8.96
N ASP A 120 6.62 -3.83 -8.39
CA ASP A 120 7.12 -3.67 -7.00
C ASP A 120 6.04 -3.89 -5.92
N TYR A 121 5.19 -4.91 -6.08
CA TYR A 121 4.22 -5.29 -5.04
C TYR A 121 4.90 -5.61 -3.70
N LYS A 122 4.27 -5.19 -2.59
CA LYS A 122 4.75 -5.47 -1.23
C LYS A 122 3.62 -6.03 -0.34
N PRO A 123 3.95 -6.99 0.55
CA PRO A 123 5.27 -7.57 0.79
C PRO A 123 5.63 -8.66 -0.23
N LEU A 124 6.90 -8.67 -0.68
CA LEU A 124 7.41 -9.66 -1.65
C LEU A 124 7.37 -11.10 -1.12
N SER A 125 7.58 -11.31 0.17
CA SER A 125 7.53 -12.63 0.80
C SER A 125 6.19 -13.34 0.56
N LYS A 126 5.08 -12.62 0.66
CA LYS A 126 3.75 -13.19 0.44
C LYS A 126 3.48 -13.43 -1.05
N LEU A 127 3.87 -12.49 -1.90
CA LEU A 127 3.78 -12.66 -3.35
C LEU A 127 4.54 -13.90 -3.80
N PHE A 128 5.79 -14.06 -3.37
CA PHE A 128 6.62 -15.21 -3.72
C PHE A 128 6.06 -16.52 -3.18
N PHE A 129 5.51 -16.54 -1.96
CA PHE A 129 4.86 -17.72 -1.42
C PHE A 129 3.66 -18.15 -2.27
N ASN A 130 2.75 -17.22 -2.59
CA ASN A 130 1.57 -17.55 -3.40
C ASN A 130 1.95 -17.92 -4.85
N LYS A 131 2.98 -17.27 -5.42
CA LYS A 131 3.53 -17.61 -6.73
C LYS A 131 4.15 -19.02 -6.73
N ALA A 132 4.81 -19.43 -5.64
CA ALA A 132 5.31 -20.78 -5.45
C ALA A 132 4.17 -21.81 -5.43
N CYS A 133 3.08 -21.53 -4.71
CA CYS A 133 1.86 -22.35 -4.72
C CYS A 133 1.29 -22.49 -6.13
N ALA A 134 1.23 -21.39 -6.89
CA ALA A 134 0.76 -21.40 -8.28
C ALA A 134 1.62 -22.30 -9.18
N TYR A 135 2.96 -22.22 -9.07
CA TYR A 135 3.85 -23.10 -9.82
C TYR A 135 3.74 -24.56 -9.40
N SER A 136 3.57 -24.86 -8.11
CA SER A 136 3.38 -26.24 -7.63
C SER A 136 2.10 -26.84 -8.21
N ARG A 137 0.98 -26.12 -8.15
CA ARG A 137 -0.28 -26.56 -8.77
C ARG A 137 -0.21 -26.67 -10.30
N ALA A 138 0.67 -25.90 -10.94
CA ALA A 138 0.98 -26.02 -12.36
C ALA A 138 2.04 -27.10 -12.68
N GLU A 139 2.40 -27.94 -11.70
CA GLU A 139 3.35 -29.05 -11.83
C GLU A 139 4.77 -28.61 -12.25
N ASN A 140 5.17 -27.40 -11.87
CA ASN A 140 6.51 -26.86 -12.11
C ASN A 140 7.31 -26.78 -10.81
N ALA A 141 7.95 -27.90 -10.44
CA ALA A 141 8.68 -28.04 -9.18
C ALA A 141 9.85 -27.06 -9.05
N ASP A 142 10.64 -26.84 -10.12
CA ASP A 142 11.82 -25.98 -10.06
C ASP A 142 11.46 -24.53 -9.77
N SER A 143 10.45 -24.01 -10.47
CA SER A 143 9.99 -22.63 -10.27
C SER A 143 9.28 -22.48 -8.93
N SER A 144 8.49 -23.49 -8.53
CA SER A 144 7.85 -23.50 -7.22
C SER A 144 8.88 -23.47 -6.09
N TYR A 145 9.91 -24.30 -6.16
CA TYR A 145 11.01 -24.31 -5.19
C TYR A 145 11.71 -22.95 -5.12
N TYR A 146 12.10 -22.41 -6.28
CA TYR A 146 12.80 -21.12 -6.36
C TYR A 146 12.00 -20.03 -5.64
N TYR A 147 10.71 -19.89 -5.95
CA TYR A 147 9.88 -18.87 -5.33
C TYR A 147 9.56 -19.16 -3.86
N LEU A 148 9.51 -20.43 -3.44
CA LEU A 148 9.33 -20.77 -2.02
C LEU A 148 10.55 -20.36 -1.19
N MET A 149 11.76 -20.62 -1.69
CA MET A 149 12.99 -20.19 -1.01
C MET A 149 13.10 -18.67 -0.99
N ALA A 150 12.82 -18.02 -2.12
CA ALA A 150 12.75 -16.55 -2.18
C ALA A 150 11.72 -15.98 -1.19
N ALA A 151 10.56 -16.63 -1.03
CA ALA A 151 9.57 -16.21 -0.04
C ALA A 151 10.15 -16.20 1.38
N ILE A 152 10.86 -17.26 1.77
CA ILE A 152 11.51 -17.39 3.09
C ILE A 152 12.60 -16.32 3.25
N GLU A 153 13.46 -16.15 2.24
CA GLU A 153 14.52 -15.13 2.24
C GLU A 153 13.97 -13.71 2.40
N PHE A 154 12.83 -13.41 1.80
CA PHE A 154 12.15 -12.12 1.93
C PHE A 154 11.26 -12.00 3.18
N GLY A 155 11.31 -12.99 4.09
CA GLY A 155 10.68 -12.93 5.40
C GLY A 155 9.35 -13.67 5.53
N TYR A 156 9.02 -14.60 4.63
CA TYR A 156 7.88 -15.49 4.85
C TYR A 156 8.20 -16.48 5.97
N SER A 157 7.54 -16.31 7.11
CA SER A 157 7.91 -16.97 8.35
C SER A 157 6.93 -18.06 8.81
N ASN A 158 5.84 -18.28 8.09
CA ASN A 158 4.82 -19.27 8.47
C ASN A 158 5.22 -20.70 8.06
N LEU A 159 6.06 -21.33 8.89
CA LEU A 159 6.56 -22.70 8.69
C LEU A 159 5.43 -23.72 8.52
N LYS A 160 4.31 -23.56 9.27
CA LYS A 160 3.17 -24.46 9.17
C LYS A 160 2.59 -24.45 7.75
N ASN A 161 2.40 -23.26 7.17
CA ASN A 161 1.91 -23.14 5.80
C ASN A 161 2.92 -23.74 4.81
N VAL A 162 4.20 -23.39 4.90
CA VAL A 162 5.25 -23.95 4.03
C VAL A 162 5.22 -25.49 4.00
N LEU A 163 5.06 -26.12 5.16
CA LEU A 163 5.08 -27.58 5.27
C LEU A 163 3.76 -28.27 4.92
N LYS A 164 2.61 -27.60 5.07
CA LYS A 164 1.28 -28.26 5.04
C LYS A 164 0.30 -27.68 4.03
N ASP A 165 0.62 -26.57 3.37
CA ASP A 165 -0.29 -25.96 2.39
C ASP A 165 -0.54 -26.95 1.24
N PRO A 166 -1.81 -27.33 0.96
CA PRO A 166 -2.13 -28.30 -0.07
C PRO A 166 -1.66 -27.87 -1.47
N ASP A 167 -1.56 -26.57 -1.74
CA ASP A 167 -1.13 -26.08 -3.04
C ASP A 167 0.35 -26.38 -3.32
N LEU A 168 1.13 -26.65 -2.28
CA LEU A 168 2.54 -27.07 -2.36
C LEU A 168 2.73 -28.61 -2.39
N ALA A 169 1.64 -29.39 -2.50
CA ALA A 169 1.73 -30.86 -2.45
C ALA A 169 2.62 -31.43 -3.55
N PHE A 170 2.44 -30.99 -4.80
CA PHE A 170 3.27 -31.43 -5.92
C PHE A 170 4.75 -31.15 -5.66
N LEU A 171 5.12 -29.94 -5.22
CA LEU A 171 6.51 -29.62 -4.91
C LEU A 171 7.08 -30.56 -3.83
N ARG A 172 6.33 -30.84 -2.76
CA ARG A 172 6.76 -31.74 -1.69
C ARG A 172 6.98 -33.16 -2.19
N ASP A 173 6.13 -33.65 -3.07
CA ASP A 173 6.22 -35.02 -3.60
C ASP A 173 7.38 -35.16 -4.61
N HIS A 174 7.72 -34.09 -5.34
CA HIS A 174 8.73 -34.12 -6.41
C HIS A 174 10.15 -33.80 -5.93
N ARG A 175 10.32 -33.25 -4.73
CA ARG A 175 11.63 -32.84 -4.21
C ARG A 175 11.92 -33.48 -2.86
N TYR A 176 12.70 -34.56 -2.91
CA TYR A 176 13.03 -35.40 -1.75
C TYR A 176 13.64 -34.62 -0.57
N ASP A 177 14.61 -33.73 -0.82
CA ASP A 177 15.33 -32.99 0.24
C ASP A 177 14.64 -31.69 0.70
N LEU A 178 13.45 -31.40 0.17
CA LEU A 178 12.77 -30.12 0.39
C LEU A 178 12.55 -29.81 1.88
N HIS A 179 12.21 -30.82 2.69
CA HIS A 179 11.98 -30.62 4.11
C HIS A 179 13.24 -30.09 4.82
N SER A 180 14.39 -30.73 4.60
CA SER A 180 15.66 -30.27 5.17
C SER A 180 16.06 -28.88 4.67
N GLU A 181 15.83 -28.59 3.39
CA GLU A 181 16.13 -27.28 2.80
C GLU A 181 15.27 -26.17 3.44
N ILE A 182 13.97 -26.40 3.62
CA ILE A 182 13.07 -25.49 4.34
C ILE A 182 13.55 -25.27 5.77
N MET A 183 13.84 -26.34 6.51
CA MET A 183 14.27 -26.24 7.91
C MET A 183 15.59 -25.46 8.03
N ASN A 184 16.52 -25.66 7.09
CA ASN A 184 17.78 -24.91 7.04
C ASN A 184 17.52 -23.42 6.71
N ALA A 185 16.71 -23.12 5.69
CA ALA A 185 16.38 -21.76 5.29
C ALA A 185 15.65 -20.98 6.41
N MET A 186 14.79 -21.66 7.17
CA MET A 186 14.02 -21.05 8.26
C MET A 186 14.75 -21.08 9.62
N SER A 187 15.93 -21.69 9.72
CA SER A 187 16.68 -21.80 10.98
C SER A 187 17.02 -20.45 11.64
N GLY A 188 17.12 -19.38 10.85
CA GLY A 188 17.31 -18.02 11.34
C GLY A 188 16.03 -17.29 11.75
N VAL A 189 14.85 -17.85 11.49
CA VAL A 189 13.55 -17.26 11.82
C VAL A 189 13.17 -17.66 13.23
N SER A 190 13.64 -16.91 14.22
CA SER A 190 13.39 -17.22 15.64
C SER A 190 11.96 -16.89 16.09
N ASP A 191 11.30 -15.94 15.43
CA ASP A 191 9.97 -15.45 15.80
C ASP A 191 9.19 -14.97 14.55
N PRO A 192 8.27 -15.80 14.02
CA PRO A 192 7.49 -15.49 12.83
C PRO A 192 6.63 -14.23 12.93
N GLU A 193 6.04 -13.98 14.10
CA GLU A 193 5.18 -12.81 14.33
C GLU A 193 6.02 -11.54 14.29
N LYS A 194 7.20 -11.56 14.91
CA LYS A 194 8.15 -10.46 14.86
C LYS A 194 8.61 -10.14 13.44
N VAL A 195 8.86 -11.15 12.60
CA VAL A 195 9.22 -10.93 11.18
C VAL A 195 8.07 -10.28 10.42
N GLN A 196 6.84 -10.77 10.59
CA GLN A 196 5.65 -10.17 9.96
C GLN A 196 5.47 -8.70 10.42
N TRP A 197 5.68 -8.43 11.71
CA TRP A 197 5.63 -7.08 12.25
C TRP A 197 6.71 -6.16 11.66
N GLN A 198 7.92 -6.67 11.43
CA GLN A 198 8.99 -5.91 10.79
C GLN A 198 8.65 -5.57 9.34
N LEU A 199 8.07 -6.51 8.58
CA LEU A 199 7.64 -6.27 7.20
C LEU A 199 6.62 -5.14 7.10
N PHE A 200 5.70 -5.05 8.07
CA PHE A 200 4.71 -3.98 8.16
C PHE A 200 5.33 -2.67 8.66
N SER A 201 5.92 -2.68 9.86
CA SER A 201 6.34 -1.46 10.55
C SER A 201 7.50 -0.72 9.86
N ASN A 202 8.33 -1.41 9.08
CA ASN A 202 9.45 -0.79 8.36
C ASN A 202 9.03 -0.01 7.10
N GLN A 203 7.77 -0.14 6.64
CA GLN A 203 7.26 0.67 5.53
C GLN A 203 6.99 2.12 5.94
N PHE A 204 6.81 2.38 7.24
CA PHE A 204 6.52 3.72 7.75
C PHE A 204 7.79 4.57 7.81
N LYS A 205 7.82 5.64 7.00
CA LYS A 205 8.89 6.63 7.04
C LYS A 205 8.73 7.57 8.24
N PRO A 206 9.82 8.03 8.89
CA PRO A 206 9.73 9.01 9.96
C PRO A 206 8.93 10.25 9.58
N VAL A 207 8.06 10.71 10.47
CA VAL A 207 7.32 11.97 10.30
C VAL A 207 8.27 13.15 10.52
N HIS A 208 8.13 14.20 9.70
CA HIS A 208 8.83 15.47 9.90
C HIS A 208 8.02 16.38 10.83
N PHE A 209 8.62 16.81 11.94
CA PHE A 209 7.95 17.65 12.93
C PHE A 209 8.27 19.15 12.70
N PRO A 210 7.30 20.06 12.94
CA PRO A 210 5.91 19.76 13.27
C PRO A 210 5.14 19.20 12.06
N CYS A 211 4.25 18.23 12.31
CA CYS A 211 3.38 17.65 11.28
C CYS A 211 1.93 18.00 11.59
N ARG A 212 1.30 18.76 10.71
CA ARG A 212 -0.12 19.10 10.80
C ARG A 212 -0.92 18.25 9.81
N ILE A 213 -1.93 17.54 10.31
CA ILE A 213 -2.86 16.71 9.53
C ILE A 213 -4.23 17.39 9.55
N ASP A 214 -4.52 18.15 8.50
CA ASP A 214 -5.79 18.85 8.27
C ASP A 214 -6.44 18.38 6.94
N THR A 215 -7.46 19.11 6.46
CA THR A 215 -8.16 18.75 5.22
C THR A 215 -7.27 18.71 3.99
N GLU A 216 -6.18 19.45 3.96
CA GLU A 216 -5.29 19.48 2.80
C GLU A 216 -4.29 18.31 2.82
N TYR A 217 -4.14 17.63 3.96
CA TYR A 217 -3.18 16.56 4.13
C TYR A 217 -3.42 15.38 3.17
N VAL A 218 -4.67 15.14 2.76
CA VAL A 218 -5.01 14.11 1.77
C VAL A 218 -4.25 14.29 0.46
N SER A 219 -3.97 15.53 0.04
CA SER A 219 -3.20 15.82 -1.17
C SER A 219 -1.72 15.42 -1.06
N LYS A 220 -1.23 15.22 0.17
CA LYS A 220 0.14 14.79 0.48
C LYS A 220 0.25 13.28 0.64
N LEU A 221 -0.87 12.55 0.67
CA LEU A 221 -0.84 11.09 0.71
C LEU A 221 -0.27 10.59 -0.61
N ASP A 222 0.85 9.88 -0.52
CA ASP A 222 1.40 9.18 -1.66
C ASP A 222 0.51 7.98 -1.97
N ARG A 223 -0.17 8.03 -3.12
CA ARG A 223 -1.05 6.94 -3.60
C ARG A 223 -0.31 5.61 -3.83
N ASN A 224 1.02 5.60 -3.78
CA ASN A 224 1.80 4.37 -3.82
C ASN A 224 2.12 3.81 -2.41
N GLN A 225 1.86 4.56 -1.34
CA GLN A 225 2.10 4.14 0.05
C GLN A 225 0.87 3.46 0.64
N ILE A 226 0.32 2.49 -0.08
CA ILE A 226 -0.89 1.76 0.33
C ILE A 226 -0.51 0.54 1.17
N ILE A 227 -1.23 0.35 2.26
CA ILE A 227 -1.09 -0.79 3.14
C ILE A 227 -1.85 -1.96 2.50
N SER A 228 -1.11 -3.03 2.20
CA SER A 228 -1.69 -4.29 1.72
C SER A 228 -2.67 -4.88 2.74
N TYR A 229 -3.78 -5.46 2.25
CA TYR A 229 -4.74 -6.21 3.07
C TYR A 229 -4.13 -7.43 3.77
N GLU A 230 -2.93 -7.86 3.39
CA GLU A 230 -2.15 -8.89 4.11
C GLU A 230 -1.77 -8.46 5.53
N PHE A 231 -1.88 -7.16 5.85
CA PHE A 231 -1.60 -6.60 7.16
C PHE A 231 -2.87 -6.33 8.00
N GLU A 232 -3.99 -7.00 7.71
CA GLU A 232 -5.27 -6.85 8.47
C GLU A 232 -5.14 -7.13 9.98
N VAL A 233 -4.09 -7.83 10.41
CA VAL A 233 -3.79 -8.04 11.83
C VAL A 233 -3.33 -6.77 12.56
N TYR A 234 -2.74 -5.81 11.83
CA TYR A 234 -2.24 -4.54 12.35
C TYR A 234 -3.11 -3.33 11.96
N VAL A 235 -4.10 -3.52 11.09
CA VAL A 235 -5.05 -2.46 10.70
C VAL A 235 -6.45 -3.00 10.94
N THR A 236 -7.00 -2.73 12.12
CA THR A 236 -8.25 -3.34 12.58
C THR A 236 -9.46 -3.01 11.70
N GLU A 237 -9.42 -1.88 11.00
CA GLU A 237 -10.48 -1.42 10.09
C GLU A 237 -10.65 -2.37 8.90
N MET A 238 -9.55 -2.99 8.41
CA MET A 238 -9.62 -4.00 7.33
C MET A 238 -10.52 -5.19 7.68
N LYS A 239 -10.71 -5.48 8.98
CA LYS A 239 -11.58 -6.58 9.43
C LYS A 239 -13.04 -6.16 9.61
N ARG A 240 -13.30 -4.87 9.87
CA ARG A 240 -14.66 -4.34 10.05
C ARG A 240 -15.43 -4.32 8.74
N ASP A 241 -14.74 -4.06 7.63
CA ASP A 241 -15.29 -4.03 6.27
C ASP A 241 -15.92 -5.38 5.81
N LYS A 242 -15.69 -6.48 6.55
CA LYS A 242 -16.40 -7.76 6.32
C LYS A 242 -17.91 -7.67 6.64
N PHE A 243 -18.35 -6.65 7.38
CA PHE A 243 -19.74 -6.51 7.85
C PHE A 243 -20.50 -5.31 7.24
N THR A 244 -19.81 -4.32 6.68
CA THR A 244 -20.42 -3.18 5.98
C THR A 244 -20.42 -3.44 4.49
N ARG A 245 -21.50 -4.05 4.01
CA ARG A 245 -21.68 -4.67 2.68
C ARG A 245 -21.51 -3.76 1.45
N ASP A 246 -21.13 -2.50 1.62
CA ASP A 246 -21.28 -1.49 0.58
C ASP A 246 -20.09 -0.52 0.43
N VAL A 247 -18.92 -0.73 1.07
CA VAL A 247 -17.74 0.13 0.84
C VAL A 247 -16.42 -0.66 0.99
N GLY A 248 -15.52 -0.50 0.02
CA GLY A 248 -14.13 -0.89 0.19
C GLY A 248 -13.33 0.31 0.71
N SER A 249 -12.40 0.07 1.64
CA SER A 249 -11.53 1.11 2.18
C SER A 249 -10.10 0.97 1.66
N GLU A 250 -9.46 2.07 1.33
CA GLU A 250 -8.01 2.13 1.13
C GLU A 250 -7.29 2.54 2.42
N PHE A 251 -6.09 1.99 2.61
CA PHE A 251 -5.30 2.19 3.80
C PHE A 251 -3.93 2.73 3.42
N TYR A 252 -3.43 3.75 4.10
CA TYR A 252 -2.19 4.43 3.72
C TYR A 252 -1.17 4.47 4.85
N TYR A 253 0.10 4.19 4.54
CA TYR A 253 1.22 4.50 5.43
C TYR A 253 1.38 6.01 5.52
N VAL A 254 1.17 6.61 6.69
CA VAL A 254 1.33 8.06 6.89
C VAL A 254 2.69 8.38 7.49
N GLY A 255 3.08 7.69 8.57
CA GLY A 255 4.46 7.79 9.05
C GLY A 255 4.74 7.19 10.42
N LEU A 256 6.02 7.10 10.75
CA LEU A 256 6.57 6.67 12.02
C LEU A 256 6.73 7.88 12.94
N VAL A 257 6.03 7.89 14.06
CA VAL A 257 6.03 8.99 15.04
C VAL A 257 7.10 8.78 16.10
N LYS A 258 7.19 7.56 16.65
CA LYS A 258 8.15 7.22 17.69
C LYS A 258 8.60 5.77 17.55
N ASN A 259 9.87 5.50 17.80
CA ASN A 259 10.47 4.17 17.79
C ASN A 259 11.43 4.09 18.97
N ASP A 260 11.16 3.23 19.93
CA ASP A 260 12.04 2.97 21.06
C ASP A 260 12.18 1.46 21.35
N SER A 261 12.91 1.12 22.40
CA SER A 261 13.17 -0.27 22.80
C SER A 261 11.92 -1.02 23.26
N THR A 262 10.83 -0.33 23.56
CA THR A 262 9.60 -0.91 24.11
C THR A 262 8.45 -0.92 23.11
N PHE A 263 8.28 0.14 22.32
CA PHE A 263 7.18 0.30 21.41
C PHE A 263 7.54 1.09 20.14
N LYS A 264 6.64 1.02 19.15
CA LYS A 264 6.60 1.91 18.00
C LYS A 264 5.23 2.57 17.90
N SER A 265 5.20 3.88 17.66
CA SER A 265 3.99 4.63 17.35
C SER A 265 3.98 5.05 15.90
N LEU A 266 2.89 4.76 15.20
CA LEU A 266 2.71 4.90 13.77
C LEU A 266 1.43 5.70 13.50
N ILE A 267 1.36 6.34 12.34
CA ILE A 267 0.12 6.90 11.81
C ILE A 267 -0.20 6.17 10.50
N TYR A 268 -1.43 5.72 10.37
CA TYR A 268 -2.01 5.33 9.08
C TYR A 268 -3.32 6.09 8.83
N ALA A 269 -3.67 6.20 7.56
CA ALA A 269 -4.95 6.76 7.13
C ALA A 269 -5.86 5.66 6.62
N VAL A 270 -7.16 5.87 6.80
CA VAL A 270 -8.24 5.07 6.21
C VAL A 270 -9.01 6.01 5.31
N ASN A 271 -9.17 5.63 4.05
CA ASN A 271 -9.98 6.35 3.08
C ASN A 271 -11.08 5.41 2.60
N GLU A 272 -12.29 5.60 3.13
CA GLU A 272 -13.48 4.93 2.61
C GLU A 272 -13.81 5.57 1.25
N GLU A 273 -13.64 4.82 0.15
CA GLU A 273 -14.19 5.28 -1.12
C GLU A 273 -15.69 5.03 -1.10
N VAL A 274 -16.45 6.07 -0.76
CA VAL A 274 -17.89 6.08 -0.98
C VAL A 274 -18.12 6.06 -2.49
N TYR A 275 -18.98 5.17 -2.98
CA TYR A 275 -19.17 4.88 -4.41
C TYR A 275 -19.69 6.06 -5.27
N GLU A 276 -19.94 7.22 -4.67
CA GLU A 276 -20.37 8.45 -5.32
C GLU A 276 -19.24 9.48 -5.34
N GLU A 277 -19.33 10.50 -6.19
CA GLU A 277 -18.30 11.50 -6.53
C GLU A 277 -17.84 12.42 -5.36
N GLN A 278 -17.79 11.90 -4.14
CA GLN A 278 -17.35 12.62 -2.97
C GLN A 278 -15.82 12.67 -2.94
N GLU A 279 -15.28 13.84 -2.62
CA GLU A 279 -13.86 14.03 -2.34
C GLU A 279 -13.40 13.04 -1.29
N ALA A 280 -12.22 12.44 -1.46
CA ALA A 280 -11.61 11.54 -0.48
C ALA A 280 -11.60 12.20 0.91
N ARG A 281 -12.17 11.51 1.92
CA ARG A 281 -12.26 12.00 3.30
C ARG A 281 -11.52 11.06 4.25
N PRO A 282 -10.20 10.96 4.14
CA PRO A 282 -9.47 10.07 5.00
C PRO A 282 -9.55 10.50 6.46
N TYR A 283 -9.61 9.52 7.34
CA TYR A 283 -9.40 9.70 8.77
C TYR A 283 -8.15 8.96 9.23
N TYR A 284 -7.52 9.45 10.29
CA TYR A 284 -6.14 9.13 10.65
C TYR A 284 -6.05 8.62 12.07
N TYR A 285 -5.38 7.48 12.25
CA TYR A 285 -5.13 6.89 13.56
C TYR A 285 -3.67 7.04 13.96
N LEU A 286 -3.43 7.54 15.17
CA LEU A 286 -2.18 7.33 15.88
C LEU A 286 -2.29 6.02 16.65
N VAL A 287 -1.35 5.12 16.44
CA VAL A 287 -1.39 3.78 17.01
C VAL A 287 -0.03 3.39 17.56
N SER A 288 -0.01 2.89 18.78
CA SER A 288 1.17 2.36 19.45
C SER A 288 1.12 0.84 19.52
N TYR A 289 2.22 0.21 19.15
CA TYR A 289 2.42 -1.24 19.20
C TYR A 289 3.66 -1.56 20.01
N THR A 290 3.64 -2.68 20.73
CA THR A 290 4.87 -3.29 21.24
C THR A 290 5.83 -3.61 20.10
N ASN A 291 7.10 -3.84 20.42
CA ASN A 291 8.09 -4.24 19.41
C ASN A 291 7.88 -5.61 18.76
N SER A 292 6.88 -6.39 19.20
CA SER A 292 6.40 -7.61 18.53
C SER A 292 5.11 -7.40 17.73
N GLY A 293 4.58 -6.17 17.65
CA GLY A 293 3.38 -5.85 16.87
C GLY A 293 2.05 -6.04 17.62
N LYS A 294 2.07 -6.31 18.92
CA LYS A 294 0.85 -6.30 19.75
C LYS A 294 0.39 -4.86 19.99
N LEU A 295 -0.88 -4.56 19.74
CA LEU A 295 -1.50 -3.25 19.98
C LEU A 295 -1.39 -2.86 21.47
N ILE A 296 -0.91 -1.64 21.73
CA ILE A 296 -0.89 -1.02 23.06
C ILE A 296 -2.06 -0.04 23.16
N ASP A 297 -2.14 0.92 22.25
CA ASP A 297 -3.14 1.97 22.27
C ASP A 297 -3.39 2.54 20.87
N LYS A 298 -4.56 3.15 20.69
CA LYS A 298 -5.03 3.67 19.40
C LYS A 298 -5.98 4.84 19.60
N MET A 299 -5.75 5.92 18.85
CA MET A 299 -6.60 7.11 18.87
C MET A 299 -6.78 7.67 17.47
N MET A 300 -8.02 8.01 17.09
CA MET A 300 -8.28 8.81 15.89
C MET A 300 -7.84 10.25 16.18
N ILE A 301 -6.90 10.77 15.39
CA ILE A 301 -6.28 12.07 15.63
C ILE A 301 -6.72 13.14 14.63
N ALA A 302 -7.13 12.76 13.42
CA ALA A 302 -7.55 13.70 12.38
C ALA A 302 -8.62 13.08 11.46
N GLY A 303 -9.35 13.94 10.76
CA GLY A 303 -10.49 13.54 9.93
C GLY A 303 -11.76 13.28 10.74
N GLN A 304 -12.68 12.52 10.17
CA GLN A 304 -13.96 12.11 10.77
C GLN A 304 -14.36 10.75 10.20
N GLU A 305 -14.82 9.83 11.06
CA GLU A 305 -15.29 8.49 10.64
C GLU A 305 -16.68 8.62 9.99
N THR A 306 -17.60 9.35 10.62
CA THR A 306 -18.89 9.71 10.02
C THR A 306 -19.05 11.22 9.86
N LEU A 307 -19.94 11.66 8.98
CA LEU A 307 -20.22 13.10 8.77
C LEU A 307 -20.91 13.77 9.98
N LYS A 308 -21.43 12.95 10.92
CA LYS A 308 -22.00 13.39 12.20
C LYS A 308 -20.93 13.73 13.24
N ASP A 309 -19.75 13.14 13.13
CA ASP A 309 -18.68 13.31 14.11
C ASP A 309 -18.00 14.68 13.96
N PRO A 310 -17.43 15.23 15.05
CA PRO A 310 -16.57 16.41 14.96
C PRO A 310 -15.40 16.15 14.01
N PHE A 311 -15.12 17.13 13.15
CA PHE A 311 -13.94 17.08 12.29
C PHE A 311 -12.69 17.37 13.11
N ARG A 312 -11.66 16.53 13.00
CA ARG A 312 -10.43 16.67 13.79
C ARG A 312 -9.25 17.13 12.94
N VAL A 313 -8.44 18.01 13.52
CA VAL A 313 -7.12 18.38 13.01
C VAL A 313 -6.07 18.05 14.05
N ALA A 314 -5.07 17.25 13.66
CA ALA A 314 -3.93 16.94 14.50
C ALA A 314 -2.74 17.86 14.19
N THR A 315 -1.98 18.24 15.20
CA THR A 315 -0.63 18.80 15.05
C THR A 315 0.31 18.04 15.98
N LEU A 316 1.22 17.27 15.39
CA LEU A 316 2.34 16.63 16.07
C LEU A 316 3.48 17.63 16.20
N ASN A 317 3.82 18.02 17.42
CA ASN A 317 4.80 19.05 17.71
C ASN A 317 6.20 18.47 17.89
N ALA A 318 7.23 19.29 17.70
CA ALA A 318 8.64 18.88 17.85
C ALA A 318 8.99 18.43 19.29
N ASN A 319 8.23 18.87 20.30
CA ASN A 319 8.39 18.44 21.68
C ASN A 319 7.70 17.09 21.99
N GLY A 320 7.09 16.44 21.00
CA GLY A 320 6.37 15.18 21.15
C GLY A 320 4.91 15.33 21.61
N ASP A 321 4.43 16.54 21.87
CA ASP A 321 3.01 16.78 22.17
C ASP A 321 2.16 16.68 20.91
N ILE A 322 0.96 16.13 21.06
CA ILE A 322 -0.02 15.98 19.99
C ILE A 322 -1.22 16.87 20.33
N ASP A 323 -1.40 17.94 19.57
CA ASP A 323 -2.58 18.80 19.68
C ASP A 323 -3.68 18.27 18.75
N VAL A 324 -4.87 18.02 19.28
CA VAL A 324 -6.07 17.66 18.50
C VAL A 324 -7.12 18.75 18.71
N VAL A 325 -7.48 19.42 17.62
CA VAL A 325 -8.55 20.41 17.59
C VAL A 325 -9.79 19.79 16.94
N GLU A 326 -10.91 19.84 17.65
CA GLU A 326 -12.22 19.39 17.17
C GLU A 326 -13.00 20.59 16.63
N TYR A 327 -13.60 20.42 15.45
CA TYR A 327 -14.42 21.41 14.78
C TYR A 327 -15.83 20.86 14.56
N THR A 328 -16.82 21.74 14.74
CA THR A 328 -18.20 21.48 14.31
C THR A 328 -18.40 22.09 12.93
N ASN A 329 -18.89 21.29 11.98
CA ASN A 329 -19.24 21.77 10.65
C ASN A 329 -20.63 22.41 10.69
N GLN A 330 -20.76 23.61 10.13
CA GLN A 330 -22.06 24.18 9.77
C GLN A 330 -22.38 23.77 8.34
N TRP A 331 -23.45 23.01 8.17
CA TRP A 331 -23.90 22.51 6.87
C TRP A 331 -24.87 23.49 6.20
N GLU A 332 -24.92 23.46 4.87
CA GLU A 332 -25.82 24.29 4.06
C GLU A 332 -27.29 23.96 4.31
N LYS A 333 -27.58 22.66 4.44
CA LYS A 333 -28.90 22.12 4.78
C LYS A 333 -28.88 21.47 6.15
N ASP A 334 -30.03 21.39 6.80
CA ASP A 334 -30.21 20.69 8.09
C ASP A 334 -29.93 19.19 7.92
N PRO A 335 -28.83 18.65 8.46
CA PRO A 335 -28.45 17.27 8.20
C PRO A 335 -29.40 16.23 8.82
N GLU A 336 -30.18 16.62 9.84
CA GLU A 336 -31.18 15.72 10.45
C GLU A 336 -32.42 15.56 9.57
N LYS A 337 -32.63 16.48 8.61
CA LYS A 337 -33.75 16.43 7.67
C LYS A 337 -33.34 15.96 6.28
N GLU A 338 -32.21 16.48 5.80
CA GLU A 338 -31.76 16.35 4.41
C GLU A 338 -30.59 15.37 4.26
N GLY A 339 -30.05 14.88 5.39
CA GLY A 339 -28.83 14.07 5.39
C GLY A 339 -27.56 14.89 5.20
N TYR A 340 -26.43 14.18 5.29
CA TYR A 340 -25.10 14.76 5.14
C TYR A 340 -24.54 14.61 3.72
N GLU A 341 -25.12 13.72 2.93
CA GLU A 341 -24.73 13.45 1.55
C GLU A 341 -25.04 14.65 0.67
N ASN A 342 -24.09 15.06 -0.17
CA ASN A 342 -24.20 16.23 -1.05
C ASN A 342 -24.58 17.54 -0.34
N ASN A 343 -24.37 17.60 0.98
CA ASN A 343 -24.60 18.79 1.79
C ASN A 343 -23.26 19.53 1.97
N LYS A 344 -23.19 20.79 1.59
CA LYS A 344 -21.94 21.55 1.61
C LYS A 344 -21.64 22.05 3.03
N VAL A 345 -20.38 21.98 3.45
CA VAL A 345 -19.93 22.67 4.67
C VAL A 345 -19.77 24.16 4.36
N LEU A 346 -20.56 25.01 5.01
CA LEU A 346 -20.50 26.47 4.89
C LEU A 346 -19.41 27.08 5.76
N SER A 347 -19.26 26.59 6.99
CA SER A 347 -18.29 27.10 7.94
C SER A 347 -17.85 26.01 8.93
N ARG A 348 -16.75 26.26 9.64
CA ARG A 348 -16.25 25.43 10.73
C ARG A 348 -15.97 26.29 11.95
N THR A 349 -16.47 25.85 13.10
CA THR A 349 -16.21 26.50 14.39
C THR A 349 -15.44 25.54 15.30
N GLU A 350 -14.45 26.06 16.02
CA GLU A 350 -13.70 25.27 17.00
C GLU A 350 -14.65 24.86 18.15
N ALA A 351 -14.76 23.56 18.38
CA ALA A 351 -15.57 22.97 19.43
C ALA A 351 -14.73 22.66 20.67
N GLY A 352 -13.43 22.40 20.50
CA GLY A 352 -12.51 22.19 21.60
C GLY A 352 -11.11 21.81 21.15
N LYS A 353 -10.16 21.94 22.08
CA LYS A 353 -8.77 21.54 21.88
C LYS A 353 -8.30 20.65 23.03
N LYS A 354 -7.69 19.52 22.68
CA LYS A 354 -7.07 18.59 23.63
C LYS A 354 -5.61 18.39 23.26
N ARG A 355 -4.76 18.22 24.28
CA ARG A 355 -3.34 17.92 24.12
C ARG A 355 -3.07 16.53 24.66
N PHE A 356 -2.28 15.75 23.94
CA PHE A 356 -1.89 14.40 24.29
C PHE A 356 -0.37 14.24 24.21
N TYR A 357 0.14 13.17 24.81
CA TYR A 357 1.51 12.72 24.65
C TYR A 357 1.55 11.19 24.63
N ILE A 358 2.63 10.64 24.07
CA ILE A 358 2.89 9.20 24.12
C ILE A 358 3.78 8.93 25.32
N SER A 359 3.23 8.24 26.31
CA SER A 359 3.92 7.87 27.54
C SER A 359 5.08 6.87 27.31
N PRO A 360 5.98 6.65 28.28
CA PRO A 360 7.12 5.76 28.13
C PRO A 360 6.80 4.28 27.86
N ASP A 361 5.56 3.84 28.11
CA ASP A 361 5.11 2.48 27.81
C ASP A 361 4.23 2.41 26.54
N GLY A 362 4.06 3.53 25.84
CA GLY A 362 3.38 3.61 24.55
C GLY A 362 1.92 4.05 24.59
N HIS A 363 1.31 4.24 25.76
CA HIS A 363 -0.07 4.74 25.85
C HIS A 363 -0.19 6.21 25.44
N ILE A 364 -1.30 6.55 24.80
CA ILE A 364 -1.64 7.90 24.33
C ILE A 364 -2.49 8.56 25.41
N LEU A 365 -1.90 9.46 26.19
CA LEU A 365 -2.55 10.02 27.37
C LEU A 365 -2.82 11.52 27.21
N PRO A 366 -3.95 12.03 27.72
CA PRO A 366 -4.20 13.47 27.76
C PRO A 366 -3.18 14.16 28.67
N LYS A 367 -2.70 15.31 28.24
CA LYS A 367 -1.84 16.19 29.04
C LYS A 367 -2.76 17.12 29.84
N THR A 368 -2.95 16.83 31.12
CA THR A 368 -3.69 17.71 32.05
C THR A 368 -2.88 18.99 32.32
N GLN A 369 -3.56 20.07 32.74
CA GLN A 369 -2.93 21.40 32.95
C GLN A 369 -1.68 21.38 33.85
N GLU A 370 -1.56 20.44 34.80
CA GLU A 370 -0.39 20.31 35.69
C GLU A 370 0.88 19.83 34.98
N LEU A 371 0.77 19.12 33.84
CA LEU A 371 1.91 18.63 33.04
C LEU A 371 2.30 19.59 31.92
N ALA A 372 1.56 20.67 31.70
CA ALA A 372 1.83 21.66 30.65
C ALA A 372 2.81 22.77 31.07
N ILE A 373 3.23 22.80 32.35
CA ILE A 373 4.05 23.86 32.96
C ILE A 373 5.50 23.40 33.24
N ARG A 374 5.86 22.14 32.92
CA ARG A 374 7.23 21.64 33.10
C ARG A 374 8.01 21.57 31.80
#